data_AF-A0A848ZQ83-F1
#
_entry.id   AF-A0A848ZQ83-F1
#
_cell.length_a   1.000
_cell.length_b   1.000
_cell.length_c   1.000
_cell.angle_alpha   90.00
_cell.angle_beta   90.00
_cell.angle_gamma   90.00
#
_symmetry.space_group_name_H-M   'P 1'
#
loop_
_entity.id
_entity.type
_entity.pdbx_description
1 polymer ?
#
loop_
_entity_poly.entity_id
_entity_poly.type
_entity_poly.pdbx_seq_one_letter_code
_entity_poly.pdbx_strand_id
1 'polypeptide(L)' 'MKNILAASFTLLFFLSLNAQTHSHSGAQPFTYPNIDGFVTLKTDLHMHSVFSDGKVWPTI' A
#
# COMPACT_ATOMS: atom_id res chain seq x y z
N MET A 1 -9.53 7.87 -40.04
CA MET A 1 -9.52 8.93 -39.00
C MET A 1 -10.25 8.52 -37.73
N LYS A 2 -11.51 8.04 -37.80
CA LYS A 2 -12.30 7.62 -36.61
C LYS A 2 -11.60 6.56 -35.74
N ASN A 3 -10.97 5.57 -36.34
CA ASN A 3 -10.28 4.48 -35.62
C ASN A 3 -9.00 4.96 -34.93
N ILE A 4 -8.32 5.95 -35.52
CA ILE A 4 -7.11 6.56 -34.93
C ILE A 4 -7.51 7.38 -33.70
N LEU A 5 -8.60 8.15 -33.81
CA LEU A 5 -9.11 8.94 -32.69
C LEU A 5 -9.55 8.05 -31.51
N ALA A 6 -10.23 6.93 -31.79
CA ALA A 6 -10.61 5.94 -30.79
C ALA A 6 -9.37 5.32 -30.12
N ALA A 7 -8.36 4.92 -30.90
CA ALA A 7 -7.13 4.36 -30.37
C ALA A 7 -6.37 5.35 -29.46
N SER A 8 -6.30 6.62 -29.85
CA SER A 8 -5.69 7.67 -29.02
C SER A 8 -6.44 7.87 -27.70
N PHE A 9 -7.78 7.83 -27.72
CA PHE A 9 -8.59 7.97 -26.51
C PHE A 9 -8.40 6.78 -25.56
N THR A 10 -8.37 5.56 -26.10
CA THR A 10 -8.09 4.35 -25.34
C THR A 10 -6.69 4.40 -24.72
N LEU A 11 -5.67 4.85 -25.46
CA LEU A 11 -4.30 4.98 -24.95
C LEU A 11 -4.21 5.97 -23.78
N LEU A 12 -4.86 7.13 -23.90
CA LEU A 12 -4.92 8.14 -22.83
C LEU A 12 -5.63 7.62 -21.57
N PHE A 13 -6.68 6.81 -21.73
CA PHE A 13 -7.39 6.18 -20.60
C PHE A 13 -6.47 5.25 -19.81
N PHE A 14 -5.68 4.41 -20.49
CA PHE A 14 -4.74 3.50 -19.83
C PHE A 14 -3.57 4.23 -19.16
N LEU A 15 -3.11 5.35 -19.73
CA LEU A 15 -2.09 6.21 -19.10
C LEU A 15 -2.58 6.90 -17.82
N SER A 16 -3.90 6.97 -17.61
CA SER A 16 -4.51 7.57 -16.41
C SER A 16 -4.57 6.61 -15.22
N LEU A 17 -4.34 5.30 -15.44
CA LEU A 17 -4.34 4.28 -14.40
C LEU A 17 -3.03 4.37 -13.60
N ASN A 18 -2.99 5.29 -12.65
CA ASN A 18 -1.89 5.36 -11.67
C ASN A 18 -2.11 4.24 -10.64
N ALA A 19 -1.14 3.32 -10.53
CA ALA A 19 -1.05 2.46 -9.35
C ALA A 19 -0.79 3.33 -8.12
N GLN A 20 -1.35 2.97 -6.96
CA GLN A 20 -1.12 3.70 -5.72
C GLN A 20 0.36 3.60 -5.34
N THR A 21 1.10 4.72 -5.47
CA THR A 21 2.43 4.86 -4.87
C THR A 21 2.26 4.93 -3.36
N HIS A 22 2.56 3.84 -2.66
CA HIS A 22 2.57 3.82 -1.20
C HIS A 22 3.98 4.16 -0.71
N SER A 23 4.05 5.05 0.29
CA SER A 23 5.26 5.30 1.07
C SER A 23 5.04 4.69 2.44
N HIS A 24 5.91 3.79 2.87
CA HIS A 24 5.95 3.35 4.26
C HIS A 24 6.61 4.44 5.11
N SER A 25 5.82 5.45 5.49
CA SER A 25 6.21 6.43 6.51
C SER A 25 6.29 5.73 7.87
N GLY A 26 7.39 5.00 8.09
CA GLY A 26 7.62 4.11 9.23
C GLY A 26 8.92 3.30 9.16
N ALA A 27 9.72 3.45 8.09
CA ALA A 27 10.97 2.72 7.91
C ALA A 27 12.06 3.01 8.96
N GLN A 28 11.87 4.01 9.82
CA GLN A 28 12.75 4.23 10.97
C GLN A 28 12.34 3.29 12.11
N PRO A 29 13.18 2.31 12.48
CA PRO A 29 12.86 1.39 13.55
C PRO A 29 12.78 2.13 14.89
N PHE A 30 11.65 2.04 15.58
CA PHE A 30 11.58 2.44 16.98
C PHE A 30 12.24 1.38 17.88
N THR A 31 13.05 1.83 18.82
CA THR A 31 13.69 0.99 19.85
C THR A 31 12.92 1.12 21.15
N TYR A 32 12.40 -0.01 21.63
CA TYR A 32 11.76 -0.12 22.94
C TYR A 32 12.62 -1.05 23.80
N PRO A 33 12.97 -0.67 25.04
CA PRO A 33 13.75 -1.54 25.91
C PRO A 33 12.91 -2.73 26.37
N ASN A 34 13.62 -3.80 26.76
CA ASN A 34 13.02 -4.88 27.52
C ASN A 34 12.79 -4.42 28.97
N ILE A 35 11.75 -4.96 29.59
CA ILE A 35 11.58 -4.94 31.04
C ILE A 35 12.37 -6.12 31.61
N ASP A 36 13.03 -5.97 32.76
CA ASP A 36 13.79 -7.05 33.38
C ASP A 36 12.96 -8.34 33.50
N GLY A 37 13.48 -9.44 32.96
CA GLY A 37 12.81 -10.74 32.93
C GLY A 37 11.80 -10.93 31.79
N PHE A 38 11.57 -9.92 30.93
CA PHE A 38 10.60 -9.97 29.84
C PHE A 38 11.19 -9.53 28.51
N VAL A 39 10.58 -9.97 27.41
CA VAL A 39 10.90 -9.53 26.05
C VAL A 39 9.80 -8.61 25.56
N THR A 40 10.16 -7.39 25.15
CA THR A 40 9.23 -6.44 24.57
C THR A 40 8.94 -6.83 23.12
N LEU A 41 7.71 -7.25 22.84
CA LEU A 41 7.25 -7.58 21.48
C LEU A 41 6.73 -6.33 20.78
N LYS A 42 7.21 -6.10 19.55
CA LYS A 42 6.66 -5.09 18.64
C LYS A 42 5.68 -5.79 17.70
N THR A 43 4.40 -5.50 17.84
CA THR A 43 3.35 -6.17 17.08
C THR A 43 2.29 -5.17 16.65
N ASP A 44 1.79 -5.35 15.43
CA ASP A 44 0.47 -4.86 15.05
C ASP A 44 -0.51 -6.03 15.20
N LEU A 45 -1.50 -5.88 16.08
CA LEU A 45 -2.47 -6.94 16.39
C LEU A 45 -3.84 -6.69 15.76
N HIS A 46 -4.00 -5.60 14.99
CA HIS A 46 -5.27 -5.30 14.34
C HIS A 46 -5.07 -4.46 13.08
N MET A 47 -5.18 -5.12 11.93
CA MET A 47 -5.11 -4.49 10.61
C MET A 47 -6.21 -5.00 9.68
N HIS A 48 -6.50 -4.19 8.66
CA HIS A 48 -7.50 -4.47 7.63
C HIS A 48 -6.84 -4.49 6.25
N SER A 49 -7.33 -5.33 5.34
CA SER A 49 -6.83 -5.44 3.96
C SER A 49 -7.96 -5.20 2.96
N VAL A 50 -7.65 -5.21 1.67
CA VAL A 50 -8.68 -5.14 0.61
C VAL A 50 -9.71 -6.28 0.62
N PHE A 51 -9.52 -7.33 1.43
CA PHE A 51 -10.55 -8.35 1.65
C PHE A 51 -11.70 -7.87 2.55
N SER A 52 -11.57 -6.69 3.17
CA SER A 52 -12.64 -6.01 3.92
C SER A 52 -12.75 -4.54 3.48
N ASP A 53 -12.60 -3.59 4.41
CA ASP A 53 -12.60 -2.15 4.23
C ASP A 53 -11.18 -1.53 4.24
N GLY A 54 -10.14 -2.37 4.27
CA GLY A 54 -8.75 -1.93 4.15
C GLY A 54 -8.40 -1.50 2.72
N LYS A 55 -7.31 -0.74 2.58
CA LYS A 55 -6.93 -0.10 1.30
C LYS A 55 -5.66 -0.67 0.66
N VAL A 56 -5.04 -1.69 1.26
CA VAL A 56 -3.78 -2.28 0.79
C VAL A 56 -3.88 -3.80 0.66
N TRP A 57 -3.08 -4.36 -0.26
CA TRP A 57 -2.97 -5.82 -0.40
C TRP A 57 -2.28 -6.42 0.83
N PRO A 58 -2.61 -7.66 1.27
CA PRO A 58 -2.09 -8.22 2.52
C PRO A 58 -0.57 -8.41 2.60
N THR A 59 0.15 -8.36 1.48
CA THR A 59 1.62 -8.54 1.45
C THR A 59 2.39 -7.23 1.51
N ILE A 60 1.70 -6.10 1.72
CA ILE A 60 2.28 -4.76 1.89
C ILE A 60 2.60 -4.51 3.36
#